data_AF-A0A2A7UGB9-F1
#
_entry.id   AF-A0A2A7UGB9-F1
#
_cell.length_a   1.000
_cell.length_b   1.000
_cell.length_c   1.000
_cell.angle_alpha   90.00
_cell.angle_beta   90.00
_cell.angle_gamma   90.00
#
_symmetry.space_group_name_H-M   'P 1'
#
loop_
_entity.id
_entity.type
_entity.pdbx_description
1 polymer ?
#
loop_
_entity_poly.entity_id
_entity_poly.type
_entity_poly.pdbx_seq_one_letter_code
_entity_poly.pdbx_strand_id
1 'polypeptide(L)'
;MTDPSVPEEAAERPRATRAEVVVKGRNVEVPDHFRIHVADKLSRLERFDPTIFIFDVELFHERNRRQRKACQRVEITARGKGPVVRAEACADNFYAALESVTAKVESRLRRTKDRRRVHYGEKTPVSVAEATADLVDETLFARNGSEPAHRHDEEREFEPAEPEYQGPGHIVRTKVHSATPMTVDDALYQMELVGHDFFLFHDKETDRPSVVYRRHAFDYGLIRLA
;
A
#
# COMPACT_ATOMS: atom_id res chain seq x y z
N MET A 1 -50.83 0.21 41.80
CA MET A 1 -49.53 -0.30 42.28
C MET A 1 -48.77 -0.68 41.02
N THR A 2 -47.66 0.01 40.81
CA THR A 2 -47.09 0.38 39.51
C THR A 2 -46.42 -0.80 38.80
N ASP A 3 -46.64 -0.86 37.48
CA ASP A 3 -45.99 -1.73 36.51
C ASP A 3 -44.46 -1.51 36.52
N PRO A 4 -43.60 -2.54 36.61
CA PRO A 4 -42.16 -2.36 36.56
C PRO A 4 -41.71 -2.12 35.12
N SER A 5 -41.40 -0.86 34.86
CA SER A 5 -40.63 -0.35 33.73
C SER A 5 -39.40 -1.22 33.41
N VAL A 6 -39.47 -1.98 32.32
CA VAL A 6 -38.29 -2.51 31.63
C VAL A 6 -37.56 -1.34 30.98
N PRO A 7 -36.27 -1.13 31.21
CA PRO A 7 -35.52 -0.08 30.54
C PRO A 7 -35.36 -0.47 29.06
N GLU A 8 -36.01 0.31 28.21
CA GLU A 8 -35.89 0.27 26.75
C GLU A 8 -34.44 0.55 26.38
N GLU A 9 -33.76 -0.51 25.96
CA GLU A 9 -32.39 -0.54 25.48
C GLU A 9 -32.19 0.55 24.43
N ALA A 10 -31.32 1.52 24.70
CA ALA A 10 -31.06 2.66 23.85
C ALA A 10 -30.56 2.19 22.48
N ALA A 11 -31.47 2.04 21.53
CA ALA A 11 -31.15 1.78 20.13
C ALA A 11 -30.42 3.01 19.56
N GLU A 12 -29.10 2.93 19.59
CA GLU A 12 -28.18 3.85 18.94
C GLU A 12 -28.60 4.02 17.48
N ARG A 13 -29.18 5.18 17.16
CA ARG A 13 -29.63 5.48 15.79
C ARG A 13 -28.41 5.39 14.86
N PRO A 14 -28.47 4.62 13.77
CA PRO A 14 -27.35 4.49 12.85
C PRO A 14 -26.95 5.88 12.35
N ARG A 15 -25.65 6.18 12.39
CA ARG A 15 -25.13 7.43 11.82
C ARG A 15 -25.49 7.47 10.34
N ALA A 16 -26.34 8.43 9.97
CA ALA A 16 -26.73 8.64 8.58
C ALA A 16 -25.46 8.87 7.75
N THR A 17 -25.22 7.98 6.80
CA THR A 17 -24.14 8.05 5.81
C THR A 17 -24.50 9.16 4.81
N ARG A 18 -23.53 9.98 4.42
CA ARG A 18 -23.71 10.99 3.35
C ARG A 18 -23.79 10.35 1.97
N ALA A 19 -23.12 9.22 1.79
CA ALA A 19 -23.13 8.45 0.55
C ALA A 19 -24.35 7.53 0.47
N GLU A 20 -24.87 7.36 -0.75
CA GLU A 20 -25.95 6.42 -1.02
C GLU A 20 -25.43 4.98 -0.93
N VAL A 21 -26.07 4.17 -0.08
CA VAL A 21 -25.71 2.75 0.11
C VAL A 21 -26.74 1.88 -0.60
N VAL A 22 -26.30 1.20 -1.65
CA VAL A 22 -27.14 0.28 -2.44
C VAL A 22 -26.74 -1.16 -2.10
N VAL A 23 -27.64 -1.89 -1.45
CA VAL A 23 -27.41 -3.30 -1.08
C VAL A 23 -28.21 -4.24 -1.99
N LYS A 24 -27.52 -5.12 -2.70
CA LYS A 24 -28.09 -6.11 -3.63
C LYS A 24 -27.71 -7.52 -3.20
N GLY A 25 -28.66 -8.45 -3.26
CA GLY A 25 -28.41 -9.88 -3.05
C GLY A 25 -28.54 -10.66 -4.35
N ARG A 26 -27.53 -11.46 -4.70
CA ARG A 26 -27.60 -12.42 -5.81
C ARG A 26 -27.91 -13.81 -5.23
N ASN A 27 -29.15 -14.25 -5.41
CA ASN A 27 -29.70 -15.49 -4.84
C ASN A 27 -29.73 -15.51 -3.30
N VAL A 28 -29.85 -14.33 -2.67
CA VAL A 28 -29.91 -14.16 -1.22
C VAL A 28 -30.93 -13.08 -0.90
N GLU A 29 -31.83 -13.38 0.04
CA GLU A 29 -32.69 -12.36 0.64
C GLU A 29 -31.87 -11.58 1.67
N VAL A 30 -31.86 -10.25 1.53
CA VAL A 30 -31.10 -9.37 2.42
C VAL A 30 -32.01 -8.94 3.57
N PRO A 31 -31.75 -9.36 4.83
CA PRO A 31 -32.53 -8.92 5.97
C PRO A 31 -32.28 -7.45 6.31
N ASP A 32 -33.25 -6.78 6.93
CA ASP A 32 -33.14 -5.36 7.30
C ASP A 32 -32.04 -5.09 8.32
N HIS A 33 -31.85 -5.99 9.29
CA HIS A 33 -30.76 -5.88 10.26
C HIS A 33 -29.39 -5.86 9.57
N PHE A 34 -29.24 -6.57 8.44
CA PHE A 34 -28.00 -6.59 7.68
C PHE A 34 -27.77 -5.25 6.96
N ARG A 35 -28.84 -4.64 6.43
CA ARG A 35 -28.77 -3.30 5.82
C ARG A 35 -28.30 -2.24 6.84
N ILE A 36 -28.85 -2.29 8.05
CA ILE A 36 -28.45 -1.40 9.15
C ILE A 36 -26.97 -1.61 9.49
N HIS A 37 -26.53 -2.87 9.58
CA HIS A 37 -25.15 -3.20 9.90
C HIS A 37 -24.15 -2.75 8.82
N VAL A 38 -24.51 -2.92 7.55
CA VAL A 38 -23.73 -2.41 6.41
C VAL A 38 -23.63 -0.89 6.45
N ALA A 39 -24.75 -0.18 6.69
CA ALA A 39 -24.75 1.27 6.78
C ALA A 39 -23.86 1.79 7.91
N ASP A 40 -23.90 1.18 9.10
CA ASP A 40 -23.03 1.55 10.22
C ASP A 40 -21.54 1.33 9.89
N LYS A 41 -21.19 0.17 9.33
CA LYS A 41 -19.80 -0.14 8.96
C LYS A 41 -19.28 0.79 7.86
N LEU A 42 -20.08 1.07 6.83
CA LEU A 42 -19.71 1.98 5.74
C LEU A 42 -19.61 3.44 6.20
N SER A 43 -20.35 3.86 7.23
CA SER A 43 -20.22 5.21 7.81
C SER A 43 -18.81 5.51 8.34
N ARG A 44 -18.07 4.48 8.76
CA ARG A 44 -16.67 4.62 9.19
C ARG A 44 -15.75 4.92 8.02
N LEU A 45 -16.07 4.41 6.82
CA LEU A 45 -15.26 4.59 5.61
C LEU A 45 -15.34 6.02 5.04
N GLU A 46 -16.47 6.71 5.24
CA GLU A 46 -16.66 8.11 4.81
C GLU A 46 -15.64 9.07 5.44
N ARG A 47 -15.10 8.73 6.62
CA ARG A 47 -14.06 9.52 7.30
C ARG A 47 -12.76 9.58 6.51
N PHE A 48 -12.45 8.56 5.71
CA PHE A 48 -11.20 8.49 4.97
C PHE A 48 -11.28 9.28 3.66
N ASP A 49 -12.37 9.14 2.91
CA ASP A 49 -12.61 9.86 1.67
C ASP A 49 -14.04 10.42 1.63
N PRO A 50 -14.23 11.72 1.93
CA PRO A 50 -15.55 12.38 1.90
C PRO A 50 -16.07 12.61 0.48
N THR A 51 -15.29 12.26 -0.55
CA THR A 51 -15.63 12.46 -1.97
C THR A 51 -16.38 11.27 -2.58
N ILE A 52 -16.65 10.22 -1.80
CA ILE A 52 -17.43 9.06 -2.20
C ILE A 52 -18.91 9.41 -2.13
N PHE A 53 -19.67 9.07 -3.18
CA PHE A 53 -21.10 9.37 -3.27
C PHE A 53 -21.97 8.11 -3.33
N ILE A 54 -21.48 6.98 -3.85
CA ILE A 54 -22.22 5.72 -3.93
C ILE A 54 -21.36 4.56 -3.42
N PHE A 55 -21.96 3.69 -2.61
CA PHE A 55 -21.46 2.37 -2.25
C PHE A 55 -22.41 1.29 -2.79
N ASP A 56 -21.93 0.52 -3.76
CA ASP A 56 -22.61 -0.69 -4.23
C ASP A 56 -22.11 -1.89 -3.42
N VAL A 57 -23.02 -2.58 -2.72
CA VAL A 57 -22.73 -3.80 -1.96
C VAL A 57 -23.49 -4.96 -2.60
N GLU A 58 -22.75 -5.95 -3.09
CA GLU A 58 -23.32 -7.16 -3.68
C GLU A 58 -22.99 -8.39 -2.81
N LEU A 59 -24.04 -9.09 -2.38
CA LEU A 59 -23.93 -10.33 -1.63
C LEU A 59 -24.09 -11.52 -2.57
N PHE A 60 -23.21 -12.51 -2.45
CA PHE A 60 -23.24 -13.75 -3.19
C PHE A 60 -23.24 -14.93 -2.21
N HIS A 61 -24.17 -15.86 -2.41
CA HIS A 61 -24.15 -17.16 -1.73
C HIS A 61 -23.95 -18.28 -2.74
N GLU A 62 -22.84 -19.02 -2.60
CA GLU A 62 -22.58 -20.19 -3.42
C GLU A 62 -22.80 -21.47 -2.61
N ARG A 63 -23.76 -22.29 -3.05
CA ARG A 63 -24.07 -23.59 -2.44
C ARG A 63 -23.09 -24.68 -2.90
N ASN A 64 -21.80 -24.54 -2.58
CA ASN A 64 -20.80 -25.56 -2.87
C ASN A 64 -20.31 -26.26 -1.59
N ARG A 65 -20.60 -27.56 -1.46
CA ARG A 65 -20.31 -28.35 -0.24
C ARG A 65 -18.81 -28.48 0.05
N ARG A 66 -17.94 -28.35 -0.96
CA ARG A 66 -16.47 -28.40 -0.80
C ARG A 66 -15.89 -27.07 -0.33
N GLN A 67 -16.59 -25.96 -0.56
CA GLN A 67 -16.13 -24.60 -0.24
C GLN A 67 -16.95 -23.96 0.89
N ARG A 68 -17.33 -24.75 1.90
CA ARG A 68 -18.17 -24.24 3.02
C ARG A 68 -17.55 -23.03 3.74
N LYS A 69 -16.22 -22.96 3.83
CA LYS A 69 -15.50 -21.83 4.46
C LYS A 69 -15.48 -20.55 3.62
N ALA A 70 -15.87 -20.60 2.35
CA ALA A 70 -15.87 -19.48 1.41
C ALA A 70 -17.22 -19.35 0.69
N CYS A 71 -18.29 -19.90 1.26
CA CYS A 71 -19.59 -19.98 0.60
C CYS A 71 -20.31 -18.64 0.53
N GLN A 72 -19.95 -17.69 1.41
CA GLN A 72 -20.46 -16.32 1.37
C GLN A 72 -19.38 -15.41 0.80
N ARG A 73 -19.71 -14.69 -0.27
CA ARG A 73 -18.85 -13.66 -0.84
C ARG A 73 -19.57 -12.32 -0.81
N VAL A 74 -18.88 -11.29 -0.36
CA VAL A 74 -19.37 -9.91 -0.38
C VAL A 74 -18.42 -9.09 -1.24
N GLU A 75 -19.00 -8.30 -2.12
CA GLU A 75 -18.28 -7.38 -2.98
C GLU A 75 -18.75 -5.96 -2.70
N ILE A 76 -17.81 -5.05 -2.48
CA ILE A 76 -18.10 -3.62 -2.28
C ILE A 76 -17.39 -2.82 -3.36
N THR A 77 -18.15 -1.97 -4.04
CA THR A 77 -17.64 -0.98 -4.99
C THR A 77 -17.98 0.41 -4.48
N ALA A 78 -16.95 1.18 -4.11
CA ALA A 78 -17.08 2.58 -3.74
C ALA A 78 -16.79 3.48 -4.95
N ARG A 79 -17.74 4.36 -5.28
CA ARG A 79 -17.65 5.33 -6.37
C ARG A 79 -17.58 6.74 -5.79
N GLY A 80 -16.54 7.47 -6.18
CA GLY A 80 -16.30 8.84 -5.75
C GLY A 80 -15.72 9.69 -6.88
N LYS A 81 -15.34 10.94 -6.57
CA LYS A 81 -14.68 11.87 -7.52
C LYS A 81 -13.23 11.46 -7.89
N GLY A 82 -12.88 10.19 -7.74
CA GLY A 82 -11.54 9.67 -7.94
C GLY A 82 -11.54 8.22 -8.47
N PRO A 83 -10.41 7.49 -8.37
CA PRO A 83 -10.35 6.11 -8.84
C PRO A 83 -11.36 5.24 -8.08
N VAL A 84 -12.02 4.35 -8.81
CA VAL A 84 -13.02 3.44 -8.26
C VAL A 84 -12.33 2.41 -7.37
N VAL A 85 -12.82 2.24 -6.15
CA VAL A 85 -12.29 1.26 -5.19
C VAL A 85 -13.25 0.09 -5.11
N ARG A 86 -12.80 -1.06 -5.59
CA ARG A 86 -13.53 -2.33 -5.52
C ARG A 86 -12.80 -3.30 -4.60
N ALA A 87 -13.52 -4.06 -3.78
CA ALA A 87 -12.94 -5.12 -2.99
C ALA A 87 -13.91 -6.28 -2.86
N GLU A 88 -13.37 -7.50 -2.87
CA GLU A 88 -14.12 -8.72 -2.59
C GLU A 88 -13.55 -9.42 -1.35
N ALA A 89 -14.41 -10.09 -0.60
CA ALA A 89 -14.01 -11.02 0.43
C ALA A 89 -14.97 -12.20 0.50
N CYS A 90 -14.42 -13.37 0.81
CA CYS A 90 -15.18 -14.60 1.04
C CYS A 90 -14.99 -15.04 2.49
N ALA A 91 -16.06 -15.56 3.10
CA ALA A 91 -16.04 -16.14 4.44
C ALA A 91 -17.10 -17.25 4.58
N ASP A 92 -17.20 -17.77 5.80
CA ASP A 92 -18.18 -18.75 6.26
C ASP A 92 -19.58 -18.13 6.46
N ASN A 93 -19.64 -16.85 6.86
CA ASN A 93 -20.86 -16.10 7.09
C ASN A 93 -20.79 -14.66 6.50
N PHE A 94 -21.94 -14.02 6.29
CA PHE A 94 -21.99 -12.68 5.66
C PHE A 94 -21.37 -11.58 6.53
N TYR A 95 -21.44 -11.70 7.86
CA TYR A 95 -20.85 -10.72 8.77
C TYR A 95 -19.32 -10.75 8.71
N ALA A 96 -18.73 -11.94 8.75
CA ALA A 96 -17.28 -12.15 8.62
C ALA A 96 -16.78 -11.70 7.24
N ALA A 97 -17.55 -11.96 6.18
CA ALA A 97 -17.23 -11.47 4.84
C ALA A 97 -17.29 -9.94 4.77
N LEU A 98 -18.29 -9.31 5.39
CA LEU A 98 -18.42 -7.85 5.48
C LEU A 98 -17.26 -7.22 6.25
N GLU A 99 -16.84 -7.80 7.38
CA GLU A 99 -15.71 -7.28 8.14
C GLU A 99 -14.40 -7.40 7.35
N SER A 100 -14.18 -8.55 6.73
CA SER A 100 -13.01 -8.78 5.88
C SER A 100 -12.95 -7.83 4.68
N VAL A 101 -14.09 -7.56 4.03
CA VAL A 101 -14.14 -6.65 2.90
C VAL A 101 -14.00 -5.19 3.35
N THR A 102 -14.57 -4.82 4.51
CA THR A 102 -14.45 -3.47 5.09
C THR A 102 -12.98 -3.15 5.37
N ALA A 103 -12.22 -4.08 5.98
CA ALA A 103 -10.80 -3.90 6.22
C ALA A 103 -9.99 -3.73 4.92
N LYS A 104 -10.34 -4.46 3.86
CA LYS A 104 -9.73 -4.32 2.53
C LYS A 104 -10.03 -2.96 1.89
N VAL A 105 -11.28 -2.49 1.96
CA VAL A 105 -11.68 -1.19 1.42
C VAL A 105 -11.00 -0.07 2.20
N GLU A 106 -10.97 -0.13 3.53
CA GLU A 106 -10.28 0.83 4.40
C GLU A 106 -8.80 0.96 4.00
N SER A 107 -8.10 -0.15 3.87
CA SER A 107 -6.68 -0.18 3.45
C SER A 107 -6.48 0.46 2.07
N ARG A 108 -7.38 0.20 1.11
CA ARG A 108 -7.32 0.79 -0.24
C ARG A 108 -7.62 2.30 -0.24
N LEU A 109 -8.60 2.74 0.55
CA LEU A 109 -8.92 4.16 0.71
C LEU A 109 -7.78 4.92 1.37
N ARG A 110 -7.17 4.36 2.42
CA ARG A 110 -5.99 4.93 3.07
C ARG A 110 -4.83 5.11 2.09
N ARG A 111 -4.46 4.06 1.35
CA ARG A 111 -3.40 4.13 0.32
C ARG A 111 -3.68 5.19 -0.76
N THR A 112 -4.94 5.31 -1.17
CA THR A 112 -5.34 6.30 -2.19
C THR A 112 -5.25 7.72 -1.65
N LYS A 113 -5.70 7.94 -0.40
CA LYS A 113 -5.58 9.22 0.29
C LYS A 113 -4.11 9.61 0.49
N ASP A 114 -3.29 8.68 0.95
CA ASP A 114 -1.86 8.90 1.16
C ASP A 114 -1.18 9.25 -0.17
N ARG A 115 -1.48 8.52 -1.27
CA ARG A 115 -0.99 8.85 -2.61
C ARG A 115 -1.39 10.25 -3.09
N ARG A 116 -2.60 10.72 -2.77
CA ARG A 116 -3.04 12.09 -3.10
C ARG A 116 -2.34 13.16 -2.25
N ARG A 117 -1.90 12.79 -1.04
CA ARG A 117 -1.16 13.68 -0.13
C ARG A 117 0.32 13.80 -0.49
N VAL A 118 0.88 12.81 -1.18
CA VAL A 118 2.25 12.89 -1.72
C VAL A 118 2.28 13.95 -2.81
N HIS A 119 2.71 15.16 -2.42
CA HIS A 119 3.04 16.23 -3.34
C HIS A 119 4.43 15.96 -3.94
N TYR A 120 4.54 16.01 -5.26
CA TYR A 120 5.83 16.02 -5.94
C TYR A 120 6.46 17.42 -5.81
N GLY A 121 7.77 17.50 -5.52
CA GLY A 121 8.53 18.75 -5.40
C GLY A 121 8.63 19.32 -3.97
N GLU A 122 8.91 20.62 -3.84
CA GLU A 122 9.21 21.36 -2.59
C GLU A 122 8.07 21.42 -1.54
N LYS A 123 6.97 20.70 -1.74
CA LYS A 123 5.81 20.67 -0.83
C LYS A 123 5.62 19.32 -0.13
N THR A 124 6.70 18.57 0.04
CA THR A 124 6.69 17.37 0.89
C THR A 124 6.61 17.79 2.36
N PRO A 125 5.68 17.23 3.16
CA PRO A 125 5.69 17.45 4.59
C PRO A 125 6.96 16.84 5.20
N VAL A 126 7.58 17.59 6.13
CA VAL A 126 8.76 17.17 6.90
C VAL A 126 8.55 15.76 7.45
N SER A 127 9.51 14.87 7.19
CA SER A 127 9.41 13.48 7.64
C SER A 127 9.55 13.40 9.16
N VAL A 128 8.98 12.37 9.79
CA VAL A 128 9.10 12.16 11.25
C VAL A 128 10.58 12.04 11.66
N ALA A 129 11.40 11.40 10.82
CA ALA A 129 12.84 11.27 11.03
C ALA A 129 13.55 12.63 11.01
N GLU A 130 13.19 13.49 10.06
CA GLU A 130 13.73 14.86 9.94
C GLU A 130 13.30 15.76 11.12
N ALA A 131 12.05 15.62 11.59
CA ALA A 131 11.57 16.34 12.77
C ALA A 131 12.24 15.90 14.08
N THR A 132 12.77 14.68 14.14
CA THR A 132 13.50 14.14 15.30
C THR A 132 15.02 14.22 15.16
N ALA A 133 15.53 14.59 13.98
CA ALA A 133 16.96 14.69 13.71
C ALA A 133 17.64 15.77 14.55
N ASP A 134 16.93 16.88 14.83
CA ASP A 134 17.47 17.95 15.68
C ASP A 134 17.45 17.60 17.19
N LEU A 135 16.79 16.51 17.58
CA LEU A 135 16.69 16.07 18.97
C LEU A 135 17.74 15.00 19.36
N VAL A 136 18.45 14.43 18.38
CA VAL A 136 19.55 13.49 18.65
C VAL A 136 20.86 14.27 18.86
N ASP A 137 21.07 14.71 20.11
CA ASP A 137 22.28 15.40 20.52
C ASP A 137 23.54 14.52 20.32
N GLU A 138 24.55 15.06 19.64
CA GLU A 138 25.82 14.37 19.30
C GLU A 138 26.64 13.94 20.53
N THR A 139 26.25 14.38 21.72
CA THR A 139 26.93 14.05 22.99
C THR A 139 26.84 12.56 23.36
N LEU A 140 25.90 11.80 22.77
CA LEU A 140 25.79 10.36 23.00
C LEU A 140 26.85 9.52 22.25
N PHE A 141 27.42 10.03 21.16
CA PHE A 141 28.40 9.31 20.35
C PHE A 141 29.86 9.60 20.73
N ALA A 142 30.11 10.61 21.56
CA ALA A 142 31.46 11.07 21.91
C ALA A 142 32.21 10.19 22.95
N ARG A 143 31.62 9.08 23.44
CA ARG A 143 32.23 8.29 24.53
C ARG A 143 33.19 7.17 24.12
N ASN A 144 33.25 6.77 22.85
CA ASN A 144 34.17 5.71 22.41
C ASN A 144 35.01 6.18 21.23
N GLY A 145 36.20 6.72 21.55
CA GLY A 145 37.16 7.23 20.58
C GLY A 145 37.80 6.14 19.73
N SER A 146 37.90 6.41 18.43
CA SER A 146 39.01 5.97 17.57
C SER A 146 39.00 6.84 16.30
N GLU A 147 40.10 7.55 16.07
CA GLU A 147 40.34 8.29 14.83
C GLU A 147 40.73 7.31 13.69
N PRO A 148 40.32 7.54 12.43
CA PRO A 148 40.68 6.67 11.32
C PRO A 148 41.98 7.13 10.64
N ALA A 149 42.87 6.18 10.38
CA ALA A 149 44.06 6.35 9.53
C ALA A 149 43.83 5.70 8.15
N HIS A 150 44.09 6.47 7.09
CA HIS A 150 44.46 6.08 5.71
C HIS A 150 43.54 5.22 4.80
N ARG A 151 42.89 5.92 3.85
CA ARG A 151 42.91 5.75 2.36
C ARG A 151 43.15 4.34 1.76
N HIS A 152 42.09 3.72 1.23
CA HIS A 152 41.92 3.26 -0.15
C HIS A 152 40.48 2.78 -0.36
N ASP A 153 40.03 2.78 -1.62
CA ASP A 153 38.76 2.22 -2.10
C ASP A 153 38.47 0.80 -1.57
N GLU A 154 37.17 0.48 -1.58
CA GLU A 154 36.52 -0.81 -1.34
C GLU A 154 36.04 -1.10 0.10
N GLU A 155 34.80 -1.60 0.17
CA GLU A 155 34.19 -2.29 1.31
C GLU A 155 33.83 -1.45 2.54
N ARG A 156 32.73 -0.69 2.44
CA ARG A 156 31.82 -0.53 3.58
C ARG A 156 30.58 -1.38 3.33
N GLU A 157 30.68 -2.64 3.74
CA GLU A 157 29.52 -3.42 4.19
C GLU A 157 28.87 -2.63 5.32
N PHE A 158 27.94 -1.75 4.97
CA PHE A 158 26.99 -1.23 5.93
C PHE A 158 25.77 -2.12 5.82
N GLU A 159 25.65 -3.07 6.75
CA GLU A 159 24.37 -3.73 7.02
C GLU A 159 23.34 -2.62 7.26
N PRO A 160 22.39 -2.39 6.35
CA PRO A 160 21.31 -1.48 6.65
C PRO A 160 20.40 -2.25 7.60
N ALA A 161 20.36 -1.84 8.86
CA ALA A 161 19.26 -2.15 9.77
C ALA A 161 17.95 -1.98 9.00
N GLU A 162 17.16 -3.05 8.91
CA GLU A 162 15.94 -3.09 8.11
C GLU A 162 15.02 -1.91 8.48
N PRO A 163 14.72 -0.98 7.55
CA PRO A 163 13.64 -0.04 7.77
C PRO A 163 12.34 -0.78 7.49
N GLU A 164 11.79 -1.32 8.55
CA GLU A 164 10.48 -1.93 8.66
C GLU A 164 9.39 -0.88 8.31
N TYR A 165 9.05 -0.64 7.04
CA TYR A 165 7.76 -0.03 6.64
C TYR A 165 7.36 -0.34 5.19
N GLN A 166 6.41 -1.27 5.06
CA GLN A 166 5.77 -1.71 3.81
C GLN A 166 4.65 -0.74 3.38
N GLY A 167 5.02 0.35 2.70
CA GLY A 167 4.09 1.21 1.97
C GLY A 167 4.45 1.27 0.47
N PRO A 168 3.51 1.03 -0.47
CA PRO A 168 3.84 1.07 -1.90
C PRO A 168 4.08 2.51 -2.38
N GLY A 169 5.32 2.80 -2.84
CA GLY A 169 5.63 4.02 -3.62
C GLY A 169 6.78 4.90 -3.11
N HIS A 170 7.53 4.50 -2.08
CA HIS A 170 8.70 5.26 -1.64
C HIS A 170 9.94 4.87 -2.46
N ILE A 171 10.63 5.84 -3.06
CA ILE A 171 11.95 5.61 -3.66
C ILE A 171 12.93 5.48 -2.49
N VAL A 172 13.28 4.24 -2.14
CA VAL A 172 14.14 3.91 -0.99
C VAL A 172 15.58 4.38 -1.18
N ARG A 173 16.02 4.53 -2.44
CA ARG A 173 17.39 4.92 -2.77
C ARG A 173 17.44 5.61 -4.13
N THR A 174 18.01 6.81 -4.18
CA THR A 174 18.35 7.50 -5.42
C THR A 174 19.87 7.43 -5.61
N LYS A 175 20.33 6.63 -6.58
CA LYS A 175 21.74 6.62 -7.00
C LYS A 175 21.86 7.47 -8.27
N VAL A 176 22.59 8.57 -8.20
CA VAL A 176 22.99 9.34 -9.39
C VAL A 176 24.32 8.80 -9.85
N HIS A 177 24.34 8.17 -11.02
CA HIS A 177 25.55 7.61 -11.61
C HIS A 177 26.08 8.57 -12.69
N SER A 178 27.22 9.21 -12.43
CA SER A 178 28.00 9.86 -13.49
C SER A 178 28.77 8.78 -14.24
N ALA A 179 28.25 8.31 -15.37
CA ALA A 179 28.85 7.22 -16.13
C ALA A 179 29.66 7.75 -17.31
N THR A 180 30.93 7.34 -17.39
CA THR A 180 31.73 7.42 -18.63
C THR A 180 31.07 6.54 -19.70
N PRO A 181 30.98 6.98 -20.97
CA PRO A 181 30.45 6.15 -22.05
C PRO A 181 31.22 4.83 -22.16
N MET A 182 30.51 3.70 -22.06
CA MET A 182 31.07 2.35 -22.13
C MET A 182 30.24 1.46 -23.06
N THR A 183 30.80 0.33 -23.50
CA THR A 183 30.07 -0.60 -24.37
C THR A 183 29.12 -1.49 -23.58
N VAL A 184 28.22 -2.19 -24.27
CA VAL A 184 27.31 -3.16 -23.63
C VAL A 184 28.08 -4.28 -22.94
N ASP A 185 29.16 -4.78 -23.55
CA ASP A 185 29.98 -5.85 -23.00
C ASP A 185 30.73 -5.40 -21.74
N ASP A 186 31.26 -4.18 -21.73
CA ASP A 186 31.89 -3.58 -20.55
C ASP A 186 30.89 -3.45 -19.39
N ALA A 187 29.65 -3.05 -19.69
CA ALA A 187 28.59 -2.92 -18.71
C ALA A 187 28.18 -4.28 -18.12
N LEU A 188 28.16 -5.35 -18.93
CA LEU A 188 27.92 -6.72 -18.45
C LEU A 188 29.05 -7.20 -17.53
N TYR A 189 30.31 -6.94 -17.91
CA TYR A 189 31.46 -7.29 -17.08
C TYR A 189 31.41 -6.61 -15.70
N GLN A 190 31.07 -5.31 -15.67
CA GLN A 190 30.90 -4.57 -14.43
C GLN A 190 29.68 -5.04 -13.62
N MET A 191 28.58 -5.40 -14.28
CA MET A 191 27.39 -5.97 -13.62
C MET A 191 27.72 -7.30 -12.93
N GLU A 192 28.52 -8.15 -13.56
CA GLU A 192 28.98 -9.42 -12.99
C GLU A 192 29.96 -9.21 -11.83
N LEU A 193 30.90 -8.27 -11.97
CA LEU A 193 31.90 -7.96 -10.95
C LEU A 193 31.27 -7.39 -9.67
N VAL A 194 30.30 -6.49 -9.82
CA VAL A 194 29.58 -5.88 -8.68
C VAL A 194 28.47 -6.82 -8.16
N GLY A 195 28.10 -7.86 -8.91
CA GLY A 195 27.09 -8.83 -8.50
C GLY A 195 25.67 -8.27 -8.42
N HIS A 196 25.34 -7.24 -9.20
CA HIS A 196 24.00 -6.63 -9.24
C HIS A 196 23.13 -7.22 -10.35
N ASP A 197 21.81 -7.22 -10.15
CA ASP A 197 20.84 -7.76 -11.13
C ASP A 197 20.61 -6.84 -12.34
N PHE A 198 20.96 -5.55 -12.22
CA PHE A 198 20.88 -4.57 -13.29
C PHE A 198 22.02 -3.55 -13.16
N PHE A 199 22.43 -3.00 -14.30
CA PHE A 199 23.48 -1.97 -14.38
C PHE A 199 23.07 -0.87 -15.37
N LEU A 200 23.04 0.37 -14.87
CA LEU A 200 22.76 1.58 -15.66
C LEU A 200 24.07 2.16 -16.18
N PHE A 201 24.17 2.34 -17.48
CA PHE A 201 25.36 2.88 -18.15
C PHE A 201 24.98 3.81 -19.29
N HIS A 202 25.96 4.55 -19.79
CA HIS A 202 25.84 5.35 -21.00
C HIS A 202 26.47 4.58 -22.16
N ASP A 203 25.68 4.18 -23.14
CA ASP A 203 26.14 3.38 -24.28
C ASP A 203 26.97 4.23 -25.23
N LYS A 204 28.22 3.82 -25.46
CA LYS A 204 29.16 4.50 -26.36
C LYS A 204 28.76 4.44 -27.83
N GLU A 205 28.05 3.39 -28.25
CA GLU A 205 27.68 3.23 -29.67
C GLU A 205 26.46 4.04 -30.04
N THR A 206 25.49 4.11 -29.12
CA THR A 206 24.19 4.75 -29.37
C THR A 206 24.07 6.13 -28.74
N ASP A 207 25.06 6.56 -27.95
CA ASP A 207 25.11 7.82 -27.18
C ASP A 207 23.87 8.01 -26.30
N ARG A 208 23.42 6.91 -25.67
CA ARG A 208 22.15 6.85 -24.94
C ARG A 208 22.29 6.17 -23.58
N PRO A 209 21.55 6.65 -22.57
CA PRO A 209 21.41 5.94 -21.30
C PRO A 209 20.70 4.60 -21.53
N SER A 210 21.35 3.54 -21.09
CA SER A 210 20.96 2.15 -21.29
C SER A 210 21.12 1.35 -20.00
N VAL A 211 20.31 0.30 -19.84
CA VAL A 211 20.33 -0.59 -18.68
C VAL A 211 20.45 -2.03 -19.14
N VAL A 212 21.50 -2.73 -18.69
CA VAL A 212 21.57 -4.20 -18.79
C VAL A 212 20.99 -4.83 -17.52
N TYR A 213 20.33 -5.99 -17.65
CA TYR A 213 19.78 -6.74 -16.53
C TYR A 213 19.77 -8.24 -16.78
N ARG A 214 19.80 -9.04 -15.72
CA ARG A 214 19.76 -10.51 -15.78
C ARG A 214 18.32 -11.02 -16.00
N ARG A 215 18.17 -12.01 -16.89
CA ARG A 215 16.94 -12.78 -17.12
C ARG A 215 17.10 -14.21 -16.61
N HIS A 216 16.00 -14.98 -16.63
CA HIS A 216 16.02 -16.39 -16.26
C HIS A 216 16.93 -17.18 -17.22
N ALA A 217 17.54 -18.26 -16.73
CA ALA A 217 18.40 -19.17 -17.50
C ALA A 217 19.72 -18.56 -18.05
N PHE A 218 20.33 -17.62 -17.32
CA PHE A 218 21.61 -16.94 -17.68
C PHE A 218 21.53 -16.02 -18.91
N ASP A 219 20.32 -15.67 -19.35
CA ASP A 219 20.13 -14.69 -20.41
C ASP A 219 20.31 -13.26 -19.90
N TYR A 220 20.74 -12.35 -20.77
CA TYR A 220 20.86 -10.91 -20.49
C TYR A 220 19.89 -10.10 -21.33
N GLY A 221 19.29 -9.08 -20.72
CA GLY A 221 18.39 -8.13 -21.38
C GLY A 221 18.97 -6.71 -21.40
N LEU A 222 18.60 -5.94 -22.42
CA LEU A 222 19.02 -4.55 -22.59
C LEU A 222 17.78 -3.65 -22.77
N ILE A 223 17.69 -2.59 -21.98
CA ILE A 223 16.66 -1.54 -22.09
C ILE A 223 17.38 -0.24 -22.46
N ARG A 224 16.90 0.47 -23.47
CA ARG A 224 17.43 1.78 -23.88
C ARG A 224 16.30 2.82 -23.92
N LEU A 225 16.63 4.07 -23.68
CA LEU A 225 15.70 5.19 -23.88
C LEU A 225 15.75 5.65 -25.35
N ALA A 226 14.56 5.87 -25.92
CA ALA A 226 14.36 6.19 -27.34
C ALA A 226 14.52 7.69 -27.63
#